data_AF-A0A0G0LW72-F1
#
_entry.id   AF-A0A0G0LW72-F1
#
_cell.length_a   1.000
_cell.length_b   1.000
_cell.length_c   1.000
_cell.angle_alpha   90.00
_cell.angle_beta   90.00
_cell.angle_gamma   90.00
#
_symmetry.space_group_name_H-M   'P 1'
#
loop_
_entity.id
_entity.type
_entity.pdbx_description
1 polymer ?
#
loop_
_entity_poly.entity_id
_entity_poly.type
_entity_poly.pdbx_seq_one_letter_code
_entity_poly.pdbx_strand_id
1 'polypeptide(L)' 'MLEEINKIEALRQPCEVFSRVVGYIRPVHQWNKGKQSEYGDRKMLTFSLKNEEVC' A
#
# COMPACT_ATOMS: atom_id res chain seq x y z
N MET A 1 -17.37 23.03 -15.16
CA MET A 1 -17.10 21.58 -15.00
C MET A 1 -15.61 21.27 -15.13
N LEU A 2 -14.96 21.54 -16.27
CA LEU A 2 -13.50 21.36 -16.42
C LEU A 2 -12.69 22.24 -15.46
N GLU A 3 -13.11 23.49 -15.25
CA GLU A 3 -12.51 24.37 -14.24
C GLU A 3 -12.66 23.84 -12.81
N GLU A 4 -13.75 23.13 -12.49
CA GLU A 4 -13.94 22.54 -11.17
C GLU A 4 -13.07 21.30 -10.96
N ILE A 5 -12.91 20.47 -11.99
CA ILE A 5 -12.00 19.32 -11.96
C ILE A 5 -10.56 19.80 -11.75
N ASN A 6 -10.12 20.81 -12.50
CA ASN A 6 -8.79 21.41 -12.34
C ASN A 6 -8.57 21.99 -10.94
N LYS A 7 -9.61 22.60 -10.36
CA LYS A 7 -9.57 23.14 -9.00
C LYS A 7 -9.46 22.04 -7.95
N ILE A 8 -10.15 20.92 -8.13
CA ILE A 8 -10.06 19.74 -7.24
C ILE A 8 -8.67 19.10 -7.35
N GLU A 9 -8.09 19.00 -8.54
CA GLU A 9 -6.74 18.48 -8.73
C GLU A 9 -5.68 19.35 -8.06
N ALA A 10 -5.79 20.68 -8.17
CA ALA A 10 -4.86 21.62 -7.52
C ALA A 10 -4.91 21.56 -5.98
N LEU A 11 -6.00 21.08 -5.39
CA LEU A 11 -6.17 20.92 -3.94
C LEU A 11 -5.70 19.57 -3.41
N ARG A 12 -5.30 18.63 -4.28
CA ARG A 12 -4.85 17.30 -3.84
C ARG A 12 -3.54 17.42 -3.08
N GLN A 13 -3.47 16.69 -1.97
CA GLN A 13 -2.24 16.54 -1.18
C GLN A 13 -1.63 15.15 -1.41
N PRO A 14 -0.29 15.03 -1.41
CA PRO A 14 0.35 13.74 -1.51
C PRO A 14 0.05 12.91 -0.26
N CYS A 15 -0.46 11.69 -0.45
CA CYS A 15 -0.66 10.76 0.64
C CYS A 15 0.66 10.06 0.98
N GLU A 16 1.03 10.07 2.25
CA GLU A 16 2.16 9.26 2.72
C GLU A 16 1.72 7.80 2.89
N VAL A 17 2.42 6.91 2.18
CA VAL A 17 2.17 5.47 2.26
C VAL A 17 3.17 4.84 3.22
N PHE A 18 2.65 4.11 4.20
CA PHE A 18 3.43 3.41 5.21
C PHE A 18 3.31 1.91 5.04
N SER A 19 4.37 1.18 5.39
CA SER A 19 4.40 -0.29 5.32
C SER A 19 5.15 -0.89 6.51
N ARG A 20 4.79 -2.12 6.87
CA ARG A 20 5.37 -2.85 8.00
C ARG A 20 6.70 -3.50 7.60
N VAL A 21 7.74 -3.15 8.33
CA VAL A 21 9.12 -3.65 8.22
C VAL A 21 9.49 -4.35 9.53
N VAL A 22 9.58 -5.68 9.52
CA VAL A 22 10.10 -6.53 10.62
C VAL A 22 9.82 -5.98 12.04
N GLY A 23 8.55 -5.67 12.34
CA GLY A 23 8.12 -5.23 13.67
C GLY A 23 7.82 -3.72 13.84
N TYR A 24 8.14 -2.86 12.88
CA TYR A 24 7.78 -1.44 12.93
C TYR A 24 7.22 -0.91 11.60
N ILE A 25 6.71 0.31 11.61
CA ILE A 25 6.11 0.97 10.43
C ILE A 25 7.12 1.98 9.86
N ARG A 26 7.36 1.94 8.55
CA ARG A 26 8.27 2.86 7.83
C ARG A 26 7.60 3.45 6.60
N PRO A 27 7.80 4.74 6.25
CA PRO A 27 7.33 5.31 4.99
C PRO A 27 7.95 4.58 3.79
N VAL A 28 7.12 4.25 2.79
CA VAL A 28 7.55 3.52 1.59
C VAL A 28 8.53 4.36 0.76
N HIS A 29 8.37 5.69 0.74
CA HIS A 29 9.28 6.59 0.02
C HIS A 29 10.73 6.52 0.54
N GLN A 30 10.95 6.05 1.78
CA GLN A 30 12.27 5.94 2.41
C GLN A 30 12.92 4.56 2.24
N TRP A 31 12.40 3.71 1.36
CA TRP A 31 12.95 2.38 1.12
C TRP A 31 14.23 2.45 0.27
N ASN A 32 15.29 1.84 0.76
CA ASN A 32 16.51 1.64 -0.01
C ASN A 32 16.33 0.50 -1.04
N LYS A 33 17.29 0.37 -1.97
CA LYS A 33 17.26 -0.66 -3.04
C LYS A 33 17.10 -2.08 -2.50
N GLY A 34 17.79 -2.42 -1.41
CA GLY A 34 17.71 -3.75 -0.80
C GLY A 34 16.32 -4.05 -0.24
N LYS A 35 15.67 -3.07 0.40
CA LYS A 35 14.32 -3.23 0.95
C LYS A 35 13.27 -3.41 -0.15
N GLN A 36 13.43 -2.71 -1.28
CA GLN A 36 12.56 -2.87 -2.45
C GLN A 36 12.68 -4.29 -3.02
N SER A 37 13.91 -4.83 -3.14
CA SER A 37 14.14 -6.22 -3.56
C SER A 37 13.51 -7.22 -2.58
N GLU A 38 13.77 -7.08 -1.27
CA GLU A 38 13.19 -7.98 -0.26
C GLU A 38 11.66 -7.94 -0.25
N TYR A 39 11.04 -6.77 -0.46
CA TYR A 39 9.59 -6.68 -0.57
C TYR A 39 9.04 -7.46 -1.77
N GLY A 40 9.75 -7.45 -2.91
CA GLY A 40 9.40 -8.23 -4.09
C GLY A 40 9.44 -9.75 -3.87
N ASP A 41 10.30 -10.21 -2.96
CA ASP A 41 10.42 -11.63 -2.60
C ASP A 41 9.31 -12.11 -1.63
N ARG A 42 8.49 -11.19 -1.09
CA ARG A 42 7.40 -11.54 -0.17
C ARG A 42 6.26 -12.25 -0.89
N LYS A 43 5.76 -13.33 -0.30
CA LYS A 43 4.58 -14.05 -0.80
C LYS A 43 3.31 -13.51 -0.15
N MET A 44 2.37 -13.03 -0.96
CA MET A 44 1.03 -12.69 -0.50
C MET A 44 0.17 -13.97 -0.40
N LEU A 45 -0.57 -14.08 0.70
CA LEU A 45 -1.54 -15.15 0.88
C LEU A 45 -2.89 -14.65 0.37
N THR A 46 -3.41 -15.27 -0.67
CA THR A 46 -4.79 -15.07 -1.10
C THR A 46 -5.65 -16.09 -0.37
N PHE A 47 -6.49 -15.61 0.54
CA PHE A 47 -7.48 -16.47 1.18
C PHE A 47 -8.68 -16.60 0.24
N SER A 48 -8.81 -17.76 -0.40
CA SER A 48 -10.10 -18.18 -0.94
C SER A 48 -10.96 -18.59 0.25
N LEU A 49 -12.06 -17.88 0.49
CA LEU A 49 -13.06 -18.30 1.47
C LEU A 49 -13.60 -19.66 1.03
N LYS A 50 -13.08 -20.74 1.60
CA LYS A 50 -13.79 -22.01 1.61
C LYS A 50 -14.86 -21.85 2.69
N ASN A 51 -16.13 -21.87 2.28
CA ASN A 51 -17.23 -22.08 3.20
C ASN A 51 -17.09 -23.50 3.74
N GLU A 52 -16.25 -23.67 4.76
CA GLU A 52 -16.20 -24.89 5.54
C GLU A 52 -17.19 -24.70 6.68
N GLU A 53 -18.26 -25.47 6.62
CA GLU A 53 -19.30 -25.53 7.65
C GLU A 53 -18.63 -25.80 9.00
N VAL A 54 -18.75 -24.84 9.91
CA VAL A 54 -18.37 -25.03 11.31
C VAL A 54 -19.48 -25.87 11.94
N CYS A 55 -19.14 -27.07 12.44
CA CYS A 55 -20.03 -27.93 13.21
C CYS A 55 -20.60 -27.23 14.46
#